data_AF-A0A2D6S6Y8-F1
#
_entry.id   AF-A0A2D6S6Y8-F1
#
_cell.length_a   1.000
_cell.length_b   1.000
_cell.length_c   1.000
_cell.angle_alpha   90.00
_cell.angle_beta   90.00
_cell.angle_gamma   90.00
#
_symmetry.space_group_name_H-M   'P 1'
#
loop_
_entity.id
_entity.type
_entity.pdbx_description
1 polymer ?
#
loop_
_entity_poly.entity_id
_entity_poly.type
_entity_poly.pdbx_seq_one_letter_code
_entity_poly.pdbx_strand_id
1 'polypeptide(L)'
;MNAKDFLDQIKKDSSKRAQQSLDAIYHVCLTHLKNGETDFSYSTISRIGQDKGVPRAQSIRNKSGEKYQQLIAYFKKEAESKNPKKLNRTDEDWVEKITDPTTKILVRQLIHENKRLKSELNEIIPPNSLIEIRDHRSDDGHVEKLEDFERRALESLLQNPQSSSL
;
A
#
# COMPACT_ATOMS: atom_id res chain seq x y z
N MET A 1 -26.00 -3.29 -17.76
CA MET A 1 -25.60 -2.27 -18.76
C MET A 1 -24.24 -2.66 -19.30
N ASN A 2 -24.08 -2.80 -20.62
CA ASN A 2 -22.82 -3.24 -21.22
C ASN A 2 -21.84 -2.06 -21.34
N ALA A 3 -20.53 -2.32 -21.39
CA ALA A 3 -19.50 -1.27 -21.46
C ALA A 3 -19.66 -0.39 -22.71
N LYS A 4 -20.18 -0.96 -23.81
CA LYS A 4 -20.47 -0.24 -25.05
C LYS A 4 -21.65 0.74 -24.90
N ASP A 5 -22.72 0.30 -24.24
CA ASP A 5 -23.91 1.15 -24.00
C ASP A 5 -23.55 2.36 -23.13
N PHE A 6 -22.65 2.17 -22.15
CA PHE A 6 -22.17 3.24 -21.28
C PHE A 6 -21.31 4.26 -22.05
N LEU A 7 -20.44 3.78 -22.96
CA LEU A 7 -19.67 4.63 -23.85
C LEU A 7 -20.58 5.49 -24.73
N ASP A 8 -21.60 4.88 -25.35
CA ASP A 8 -22.54 5.59 -26.22
C ASP A 8 -23.35 6.65 -25.48
N GLN A 9 -23.67 6.42 -24.20
CA GLN A 9 -24.32 7.42 -23.34
C GLN A 9 -23.41 8.63 -23.09
N ILE A 10 -22.16 8.41 -22.71
CA ILE A 10 -21.20 9.50 -22.41
C ILE A 10 -20.82 10.28 -23.68
N LYS A 11 -20.84 9.63 -24.85
CA LYS A 11 -20.53 10.26 -26.13
C LYS A 11 -21.55 11.31 -26.57
N LYS A 12 -22.84 11.13 -26.25
CA LYS A 12 -23.94 12.02 -26.69
C LYS A 12 -23.72 13.48 -26.28
N ASP A 13 -23.18 13.71 -25.09
CA ASP A 13 -22.97 15.07 -24.56
C ASP A 13 -21.56 15.61 -24.86
N SER A 14 -20.76 14.91 -25.67
CA SER A 14 -19.31 15.15 -25.80
C SER A 14 -18.91 15.71 -27.15
N SER A 15 -17.87 16.56 -27.17
CA SER A 15 -17.30 17.08 -28.41
C SER A 15 -16.60 15.99 -29.22
N LYS A 16 -16.46 16.19 -30.53
CA LYS A 16 -15.81 15.22 -31.45
C LYS A 16 -14.42 14.78 -30.99
N ARG A 17 -13.63 15.70 -30.40
CA ARG A 17 -12.30 15.41 -29.84
C ARG A 17 -12.38 14.56 -28.56
N ALA A 18 -13.37 14.84 -27.70
CA ALA A 18 -13.59 14.06 -26.48
C ALA A 18 -14.12 12.65 -26.80
N GLN A 19 -14.95 12.51 -27.83
CA GLN A 19 -15.43 11.22 -28.33
C GLN A 19 -14.27 10.33 -28.80
N GLN A 20 -13.32 10.87 -29.57
CA GLN A 20 -12.12 10.13 -29.99
C GLN A 20 -11.27 9.67 -28.79
N SER A 21 -11.11 10.54 -27.79
CA SER A 21 -10.38 10.21 -26.56
C SER A 21 -11.11 9.14 -25.73
N LEU A 22 -12.43 9.20 -25.66
CA LEU A 22 -13.27 8.18 -24.99
C LEU A 22 -13.17 6.82 -25.69
N ASP A 23 -13.16 6.79 -27.02
CA ASP A 23 -12.96 5.56 -27.78
C ASP A 23 -11.59 4.95 -27.51
N ALA A 24 -10.53 5.78 -27.51
CA ALA A 24 -9.19 5.34 -27.18
C ALA A 24 -9.12 4.74 -25.76
N ILE A 25 -9.69 5.42 -24.77
CA ILE A 25 -9.77 4.93 -23.38
C ILE A 25 -10.55 3.62 -23.31
N TYR A 26 -11.70 3.53 -23.99
CA TYR A 26 -12.53 2.33 -24.02
C TYR A 26 -11.76 1.12 -24.56
N HIS A 27 -11.09 1.26 -25.70
CA HIS A 27 -10.31 0.19 -26.29
C HIS A 27 -9.16 -0.24 -25.38
N VAL A 28 -8.45 0.72 -24.78
CA VAL A 28 -7.36 0.46 -23.85
C VAL A 28 -7.87 -0.30 -22.60
N CYS A 29 -8.94 0.19 -21.97
CA CYS A 29 -9.51 -0.43 -20.78
C CYS A 29 -10.06 -1.83 -21.09
N LEU A 30 -10.69 -2.04 -22.25
CA LEU A 30 -11.14 -3.36 -22.68
C LEU A 30 -9.98 -4.35 -22.84
N THR A 31 -8.91 -3.95 -23.52
CA THR A 31 -7.73 -4.81 -23.68
C THR A 31 -7.09 -5.10 -22.32
N HIS A 32 -6.97 -4.09 -21.47
CA HIS A 32 -6.41 -4.23 -20.12
C HIS A 32 -7.26 -5.17 -19.25
N LEU A 33 -8.59 -5.07 -19.34
CA LEU A 33 -9.53 -5.97 -18.65
C LEU A 33 -9.46 -7.41 -19.19
N LYS A 34 -9.38 -7.58 -20.53
CA LYS A 34 -9.22 -8.91 -21.17
C LYS A 34 -7.93 -9.60 -20.76
N ASN A 35 -6.86 -8.83 -20.58
CA ASN A 35 -5.58 -9.35 -20.07
C ASN A 35 -5.66 -9.71 -18.57
N GLY A 36 -6.80 -9.45 -17.91
CA GLY A 36 -7.04 -9.79 -16.52
C GLY A 36 -6.28 -8.90 -15.54
N GLU A 37 -5.86 -7.72 -15.97
CA GLU A 37 -5.26 -6.72 -15.10
C GLU A 37 -6.33 -5.98 -14.28
N THR A 38 -5.93 -5.49 -13.11
CA THR A 38 -6.81 -4.82 -12.14
C THR A 38 -6.41 -3.37 -11.88
N ASP A 39 -5.29 -2.91 -12.42
CA ASP A 39 -4.80 -1.54 -12.21
C ASP A 39 -5.40 -0.57 -13.24
N PHE A 40 -6.60 -0.08 -12.92
CA PHE A 40 -7.26 0.98 -13.67
C PHE A 40 -6.93 2.39 -13.14
N SER A 41 -5.74 2.61 -12.58
CA SER A 41 -5.31 3.96 -12.19
C SER A 41 -5.15 4.88 -13.40
N TYR A 42 -5.42 6.17 -13.22
CA TYR A 42 -5.33 7.15 -14.32
C TYR A 42 -3.92 7.25 -14.91
N SER A 43 -2.88 7.06 -14.09
CA SER A 43 -1.48 6.97 -14.52
C SER A 43 -1.24 5.77 -15.42
N THR A 44 -1.73 4.60 -15.04
CA THR A 44 -1.54 3.36 -15.80
C THR A 44 -2.27 3.42 -17.13
N ILE A 45 -3.56 3.77 -17.14
CA ILE A 45 -4.37 3.90 -18.36
C ILE A 45 -3.78 4.95 -19.31
N SER A 46 -3.31 6.08 -18.77
CA SER A 46 -2.66 7.12 -19.59
C SER A 46 -1.34 6.63 -20.18
N ARG A 47 -0.52 5.90 -19.42
CA ARG A 47 0.75 5.35 -19.88
C ARG A 47 0.56 4.31 -20.98
N ILE A 48 -0.33 3.34 -20.79
CA ILE A 48 -0.56 2.26 -21.77
C ILE A 48 -1.31 2.75 -23.02
N GLY A 49 -2.07 3.85 -22.90
CA GLY A 49 -2.88 4.42 -23.96
C GLY A 49 -2.25 5.62 -24.67
N GLN A 50 -1.04 6.03 -24.28
CA GLN A 50 -0.41 7.25 -24.77
C GLN A 50 -0.30 7.26 -26.31
N ASP A 51 0.09 6.14 -26.91
CA ASP A 51 0.23 6.00 -28.36
C ASP A 51 -1.12 5.88 -29.09
N LYS A 52 -2.20 5.59 -28.36
CA LYS A 52 -3.56 5.42 -28.89
C LYS A 52 -4.41 6.69 -28.80
N GLY A 53 -3.83 7.80 -28.36
CA GLY A 53 -4.54 9.07 -28.21
C GLY A 53 -5.28 9.22 -26.88
N VAL A 54 -4.94 8.42 -25.86
CA VAL A 54 -5.46 8.62 -24.50
C VAL A 54 -4.85 9.91 -23.91
N PRO A 55 -5.66 10.79 -23.29
CA PRO A 55 -5.15 11.99 -22.63
C PRO A 55 -4.17 11.67 -21.50
N ARG A 56 -3.31 12.64 -21.16
CA ARG A 56 -2.41 12.53 -20.01
C ARG A 56 -3.20 12.37 -18.71
N ALA A 57 -2.65 11.66 -17.73
CA ALA A 57 -3.27 11.44 -16.43
C ALA A 57 -3.74 12.74 -15.75
N GLN A 58 -2.98 13.83 -15.92
CA GLN A 58 -3.36 15.16 -15.41
C GLN A 58 -4.64 15.68 -16.06
N SER A 59 -4.78 15.54 -17.38
CA SER A 59 -5.97 15.97 -18.13
C SER A 59 -7.21 15.14 -17.77
N ILE A 60 -7.02 13.87 -17.42
CA ILE A 60 -8.09 13.00 -16.92
C ILE A 60 -8.55 13.46 -15.53
N ARG A 61 -7.62 13.83 -14.64
CA ARG A 61 -7.93 14.31 -13.27
C ARG A 61 -8.60 15.68 -13.23
N ASN A 62 -8.39 16.52 -14.25
CA ASN A 62 -9.01 17.84 -14.32
C ASN A 62 -10.55 17.74 -14.41
N LYS A 63 -11.26 18.79 -13.99
CA LYS A 63 -12.74 18.86 -14.04
C LYS A 63 -13.31 18.61 -15.43
N SER A 64 -12.62 19.07 -16.49
CA SER A 64 -13.01 18.81 -17.88
C SER A 64 -12.94 17.33 -18.29
N GLY A 65 -12.22 16.51 -17.52
CA GLY A 65 -12.02 15.08 -17.75
C GLY A 65 -13.01 14.19 -17.01
N GLU A 66 -14.05 14.72 -16.38
CA GLU A 66 -15.03 13.97 -15.59
C GLU A 66 -15.59 12.76 -16.35
N LYS A 67 -15.90 12.93 -17.64
CA LYS A 67 -16.38 11.86 -18.51
C LYS A 67 -15.38 10.72 -18.68
N TYR A 68 -14.09 11.04 -18.77
CA TYR A 68 -13.02 10.05 -18.81
C TYR A 68 -12.92 9.31 -17.46
N GLN A 69 -13.05 10.03 -16.34
CA GLN A 69 -13.04 9.45 -15.00
C GLN A 69 -14.20 8.47 -14.81
N GLN A 70 -15.41 8.84 -15.26
CA GLN A 70 -16.60 8.00 -15.20
C GLN A 70 -16.40 6.69 -15.99
N LEU A 71 -15.84 6.76 -17.21
CA LEU A 71 -15.54 5.58 -18.02
C LEU A 71 -14.53 4.66 -17.34
N ILE A 72 -13.42 5.22 -16.83
CA ILE A 72 -12.40 4.42 -16.14
C ILE A 72 -12.95 3.82 -14.84
N ALA A 73 -13.80 4.56 -14.10
CA ALA A 73 -14.44 4.07 -12.88
C ALA A 73 -15.41 2.92 -13.16
N TYR A 74 -16.15 2.95 -14.28
CA TYR A 74 -16.98 1.85 -14.72
C TYR A 74 -16.15 0.57 -14.93
N PHE A 75 -15.04 0.67 -15.68
CA PHE A 75 -14.15 -0.46 -15.91
C PHE A 75 -13.46 -0.97 -14.64
N LYS A 76 -13.12 -0.06 -13.71
CA LYS A 76 -12.59 -0.44 -12.40
C LYS A 76 -13.60 -1.30 -11.64
N LYS A 77 -14.87 -0.88 -11.55
CA LYS A 77 -15.94 -1.66 -10.92
C LYS A 77 -16.20 -2.99 -11.65
N GLU A 78 -16.11 -3.00 -12.97
CA GLU A 78 -16.25 -4.23 -13.76
C GLU A 78 -15.08 -5.20 -13.51
N ALA A 79 -13.86 -4.70 -13.33
CA ALA A 79 -12.71 -5.50 -12.97
C ALA A 79 -12.80 -6.06 -11.54
N GLU A 80 -13.26 -5.25 -10.58
CA GLU A 80 -13.49 -5.64 -9.19
C GLU A 80 -14.55 -6.73 -9.07
N SER A 81 -15.66 -6.62 -9.82
CA SER A 81 -16.72 -7.62 -9.81
C SER A 81 -16.31 -8.94 -10.49
N LYS A 82 -15.48 -8.88 -11.53
CA LYS A 82 -14.95 -10.08 -12.21
C LYS A 82 -13.77 -10.74 -11.50
N ASN A 83 -13.02 -10.01 -10.69
CA ASN A 83 -11.83 -10.51 -9.99
C ASN A 83 -11.71 -9.94 -8.57
N PRO A 84 -12.59 -10.35 -7.62
CA PRO A 84 -12.48 -9.92 -6.22
C PRO A 84 -11.17 -10.38 -5.55
N LYS A 85 -10.46 -11.37 -6.13
CA LYS A 85 -9.21 -11.93 -5.59
C LYS A 85 -7.93 -11.20 -5.98
N LYS A 86 -7.94 -10.29 -6.97
CA LYS A 86 -6.71 -9.70 -7.54
C LYS A 86 -6.35 -8.31 -7.00
N LEU A 87 -7.12 -7.76 -6.08
CA LEU A 87 -6.77 -6.51 -5.38
C LEU A 87 -5.70 -6.73 -4.30
N ASN A 88 -5.54 -7.96 -3.84
CA ASN A 88 -4.46 -8.37 -2.95
C ASN A 88 -3.37 -9.03 -3.79
N ARG A 89 -2.77 -8.30 -4.74
CA ARG A 89 -1.51 -8.78 -5.32
C ARG A 89 -0.51 -8.81 -4.18
N THR A 90 -0.34 -9.98 -3.60
CA THR A 90 0.61 -10.17 -2.51
C THR A 90 1.97 -10.34 -3.20
N ASP A 91 3.09 -10.04 -2.52
CA ASP A 91 4.45 -10.23 -3.08
C ASP A 91 4.71 -11.66 -3.60
N GLU A 92 3.79 -12.60 -3.33
CA GLU A 92 3.81 -14.02 -3.67
C GLU A 92 2.98 -14.38 -4.92
N ASP A 93 2.38 -13.41 -5.62
CA ASP A 93 1.58 -13.65 -6.83
C ASP A 93 2.36 -14.33 -7.96
N TRP A 94 3.69 -14.21 -7.97
CA TRP A 94 4.55 -14.90 -8.94
C TRP A 94 4.51 -16.42 -8.79
N VAL A 95 4.19 -16.93 -7.59
CA VAL A 95 4.04 -18.36 -7.30
C VAL A 95 2.93 -18.97 -8.14
N GLU A 96 1.89 -18.19 -8.48
CA GLU A 96 0.81 -18.69 -9.33
C GLU A 96 1.23 -18.97 -10.77
N LYS A 97 2.33 -18.34 -11.23
CA LYS A 97 2.90 -18.55 -12.57
C LYS A 97 3.65 -19.88 -12.71
N ILE A 98 3.92 -20.57 -11.60
CA ILE A 98 4.55 -21.90 -11.60
C ILE A 98 3.53 -22.91 -12.15
N THR A 99 3.87 -23.55 -13.27
CA THR A 99 3.00 -24.52 -13.95
C THR A 99 2.99 -25.87 -13.24
N ASP A 100 4.15 -26.32 -12.74
CA ASP A 100 4.27 -27.60 -12.06
C ASP A 100 3.62 -27.56 -10.65
N PRO A 101 2.61 -28.40 -10.37
CA PRO A 101 1.91 -28.40 -9.09
C PRO A 101 2.81 -28.74 -7.91
N THR A 102 3.75 -29.66 -8.09
CA THR A 102 4.67 -30.10 -7.03
C THR A 102 5.60 -28.97 -6.62
N THR A 103 6.24 -28.33 -7.60
CA THR A 103 7.11 -27.16 -7.38
C THR A 103 6.33 -26.01 -6.73
N LYS A 104 5.09 -25.76 -7.16
CA LYS A 104 4.24 -24.71 -6.56
C LYS A 104 4.01 -24.96 -5.08
N ILE A 105 3.74 -26.21 -4.68
CA ILE A 105 3.54 -26.57 -3.26
C ILE A 105 4.82 -26.35 -2.45
N LEU A 106 5.97 -26.81 -2.96
CA LEU A 106 7.26 -26.65 -2.29
C LEU A 106 7.61 -25.17 -2.09
N VAL A 107 7.41 -24.34 -3.10
CA VAL A 107 7.65 -22.89 -3.01
C VAL A 107 6.75 -22.24 -1.96
N ARG A 108 5.46 -22.62 -1.90
CA ARG A 108 4.55 -22.12 -0.85
C ARG A 108 5.03 -22.52 0.55
N GLN A 109 5.47 -23.77 0.73
CA GLN A 109 6.01 -24.22 2.01
C GLN A 109 7.22 -23.39 2.44
N LEU A 110 8.16 -23.16 1.52
CA LEU A 110 9.36 -22.33 1.78
C LEU A 110 8.99 -20.89 2.16
N ILE A 111 8.00 -20.30 1.50
CA ILE A 111 7.49 -18.96 1.83
C ILE A 111 6.94 -18.92 3.26
N HIS A 112 6.14 -19.92 3.64
CA HIS A 112 5.60 -20.03 4.99
C HIS A 112 6.70 -20.17 6.05
N GLU A 113 7.69 -21.03 5.81
CA GLU A 113 8.83 -21.19 6.71
C GLU A 113 9.65 -19.90 6.82
N ASN A 114 9.90 -19.20 5.71
CA ASN A 114 10.63 -17.93 5.72
C ASN A 114 9.91 -16.85 6.53
N LYS A 115 8.59 -16.73 6.38
CA LYS A 115 7.79 -15.80 7.18
C LYS A 115 7.85 -16.13 8.67
N ARG A 116 7.71 -17.41 9.01
CA ARG A 116 7.81 -17.88 10.39
C ARG A 116 9.17 -17.53 11.00
N LEU A 117 10.26 -17.85 10.31
CA LEU A 117 11.62 -17.55 10.78
C LEU A 117 11.87 -16.05 10.95
N LYS A 118 11.36 -15.21 10.04
CA LYS A 118 11.43 -13.75 10.17
C LYS A 118 10.62 -13.23 11.36
N SER A 119 9.47 -13.85 11.66
CA SER A 119 8.68 -13.50 12.85
C SER A 119 9.44 -13.86 14.12
N GLU A 120 9.96 -15.09 14.22
CA GLU A 120 10.77 -15.55 15.34
C GLU A 120 12.01 -14.65 15.54
N LEU A 121 12.67 -14.24 14.46
CA LEU A 121 13.81 -13.32 14.53
C LEU A 121 13.43 -11.93 15.07
N ASN A 122 12.27 -11.39 14.64
CA ASN A 122 11.77 -10.10 15.10
C ASN A 122 11.29 -10.15 16.56
N GLU A 123 10.88 -11.32 17.06
CA GLU A 123 10.55 -11.52 18.48
C GLU A 123 11.80 -11.55 19.36
N ILE A 124 12.91 -12.10 18.85
CA ILE A 124 14.16 -12.27 19.60
C ILE A 124 14.99 -10.98 19.64
N ILE A 125 14.90 -10.12 18.62
CA ILE A 125 15.70 -8.90 18.52
C ILE A 125 14.77 -7.68 18.59
N PRO A 126 14.81 -6.87 19.67
CA PRO A 126 14.21 -5.56 19.63
C PRO A 126 15.01 -4.70 18.66
N PRO A 127 14.42 -4.20 17.56
CA PRO A 127 15.15 -3.37 16.60
C PRO A 127 15.71 -2.13 17.31
N ASN A 128 17.02 -1.87 17.16
CA ASN A 128 17.77 -0.75 17.77
C ASN A 128 17.95 -0.76 19.30
N SER A 129 17.89 -1.90 19.98
CA SER A 129 18.21 -1.96 21.41
C SER A 129 19.72 -1.93 21.67
N LEU A 130 20.22 -0.84 22.28
CA LEU A 130 21.54 -0.80 22.91
C LEU A 130 21.44 -1.57 24.24
N ILE A 131 22.04 -2.75 24.31
CA ILE A 131 22.11 -3.53 25.56
C ILE A 131 23.38 -3.09 26.32
N GLU A 132 23.25 -2.15 27.24
CA GLU A 132 24.32 -1.82 28.19
C GLU A 132 24.35 -2.86 29.33
N ILE A 133 25.40 -3.69 29.36
CA ILE A 133 25.66 -4.60 30.48
C ILE A 133 26.59 -3.88 31.45
N ARG A 134 26.09 -3.50 32.63
CA ARG A 134 26.87 -2.79 33.66
C ARG A 134 27.16 -3.74 34.83
N ASP A 135 28.39 -4.24 34.89
CA ASP A 135 28.89 -5.04 36.03
C ASP A 135 29.29 -4.06 37.15
N HIS A 136 28.55 -4.06 38.26
CA HIS A 136 28.71 -3.12 39.38
C HIS A 136 29.90 -3.50 40.31
N ARG A 137 30.94 -4.15 39.79
CA ARG A 137 32.02 -4.72 40.60
C ARG A 137 33.23 -3.83 40.82
N SER A 138 33.18 -2.57 40.41
CA SER A 138 34.28 -1.63 40.67
C SER A 138 33.71 -0.23 40.89
N ASP A 139 33.38 0.01 42.15
CA ASP A 139 33.17 1.34 42.72
C ASP A 139 34.51 2.09 42.67
N ASP A 140 34.60 3.08 41.79
CA ASP A 140 35.57 4.16 41.94
C ASP A 140 35.03 5.44 41.29
N GLY A 141 34.38 6.27 42.11
CA GLY A 141 34.48 7.74 42.01
C GLY A 141 33.66 8.47 40.95
N HIS A 142 32.67 7.87 40.30
CA HIS A 142 31.77 8.64 39.43
C HIS A 142 30.58 9.20 40.22
N VAL A 143 30.63 10.51 40.47
CA VAL A 143 29.50 11.30 40.98
C VAL A 143 28.26 11.00 40.14
N GLU A 144 27.34 10.23 40.71
CA GLU A 144 26.07 9.85 40.10
C GLU A 144 25.31 11.12 39.72
N LYS A 145 25.18 11.39 38.41
CA LYS A 145 24.23 12.41 37.94
C LYS A 145 22.85 11.80 38.07
N LEU A 146 22.05 12.35 38.98
CA LEU A 146 20.65 12.01 39.13
C LEU A 146 19.95 12.06 37.77
N GLU A 147 19.25 10.98 37.43
CA GLU A 147 18.34 10.95 36.29
C GLU A 147 17.23 12.00 36.51
N ASP A 148 16.68 12.53 35.42
CA ASP A 148 15.68 13.62 35.49
C ASP A 148 14.46 13.24 36.34
N PHE A 149 14.12 11.95 36.40
CA PHE A 149 13.02 11.46 37.24
C PHE A 149 13.39 11.46 38.73
N GLU A 150 14.62 11.05 39.09
CA GLU A 150 15.11 11.01 40.47
C GLU A 150 15.19 12.41 41.05
N ARG A 151 15.66 13.35 40.22
CA ARG A 151 15.70 14.77 40.57
C ARG A 151 14.31 15.32 40.89
N ARG A 152 13.31 15.04 40.04
CA ARG A 152 11.92 15.46 40.27
C ARG A 152 11.32 14.82 41.51
N ALA A 153 11.62 13.54 41.77
CA ALA A 153 11.14 12.84 42.96
C ALA A 153 11.67 13.49 44.24
N LEU A 154 12.96 13.83 44.27
CA LEU A 154 13.58 14.54 45.40
C LEU A 154 13.05 15.97 45.56
N GLU A 155 12.85 16.69 44.46
CA GLU A 155 12.24 18.04 44.49
C GLU A 155 10.80 18.01 45.04
N SER A 156 10.02 16.98 44.70
CA SER A 156 8.67 16.78 45.25
C SER A 156 8.70 16.51 46.76
N LEU A 157 9.69 15.76 47.25
CA LEU A 157 9.86 15.48 48.68
C LEU A 157 10.31 16.74 49.45
N LEU A 158 11.16 17.56 48.84
CA LEU A 158 11.59 18.84 49.39
C LEU A 158 10.46 19.88 49.45
N GLN A 159 9.54 19.87 48.48
CA GLN A 159 8.39 20.78 48.44
C GLN A 159 7.29 20.41 49.45
N ASN A 160 7.21 19.16 49.89
CA ASN A 160 6.28 18.71 50.93
C ASN A 160 7.01 18.01 52.10
N PRO A 161 7.64 18.77 53.01
CA PRO A 161 8.29 18.19 54.19
C PRO A 161 7.31 17.64 55.24
N GLN A 162 5.99 17.74 55.02
CA GLN A 162 4.94 17.37 55.97
C GLN A 162 4.08 16.21 55.42
N SER A 163 4.71 15.09 55.07
CA SER A 163 4.01 13.80 54.97
C SER A 163 4.86 12.67 55.56
N SER A 164 5.59 12.99 56.63
CA SER A 164 6.30 12.02 57.47
C SER A 164 6.14 12.44 58.93
N SER A 165 4.91 12.36 59.41
CA SER A 165 4.60 12.20 60.83
C SER A 165 3.33 11.36 60.89
N LEU A 166 3.50 10.13 61.36
CA LEU A 166 2.45 9.32 61.97
C LEU A 166 1.84 10.06 63.16
#